data_AF-A0A948FUV0-F1
#
_entry.id   AF-A0A948FUV0-F1
#
_cell.length_a   1.000
_cell.length_b   1.000
_cell.length_c   1.000
_cell.angle_alpha   90.00
_cell.angle_beta   90.00
_cell.angle_gamma   90.00
#
_symmetry.space_group_name_H-M   'P 1'
#
loop_
_entity.id
_entity.type
_entity.pdbx_description
1 polymer ?
#
loop_
_entity_poly.entity_id
_entity_poly.type
_entity_poly.pdbx_seq_one_letter_code
_entity_poly.pdbx_strand_id
1 'polypeptide(L)'
;MTFSIVARSDDGETWGVAVASKFLAVGSAVPAAVAQVGALATQADANVAYKGLALSHLDEGATASVALQRLLEEDEGRDHRQVGIVDV
;
A
#
# COMPACT_ATOMS: atom_id res chain seq x y z
N MET A 1 -13.97 11.05 -2.75
CA MET A 1 -13.40 10.57 -4.03
C MET A 1 -11.90 10.64 -3.91
N THR A 2 -11.25 9.51 -4.17
CA THR A 2 -9.81 9.30 -4.02
C THR A 2 -9.37 8.41 -5.17
N PHE A 3 -8.26 8.74 -5.79
CA PHE A 3 -7.57 7.88 -6.75
C PHE A 3 -6.09 7.88 -6.42
N SER A 4 -5.46 6.72 -6.59
CA SER A 4 -4.06 6.51 -6.32
C SER A 4 -3.45 5.61 -7.39
N ILE A 5 -2.13 5.70 -7.52
CA ILE A 5 -1.32 4.81 -8.34
C ILE A 5 -0.08 4.41 -7.54
N VAL A 6 0.27 3.14 -7.61
CA VAL A 6 1.49 2.56 -7.07
C VAL A 6 2.25 1.98 -8.26
N ALA A 7 3.54 2.26 -8.35
CA ALA A 7 4.36 1.79 -9.46
C ALA A 7 5.79 1.48 -9.02
N ARG A 8 6.43 0.60 -9.79
CA ARG A 8 7.87 0.34 -9.77
C ARG A 8 8.46 0.83 -11.09
N SER A 9 9.66 1.39 -11.05
CA SER A 9 10.41 1.72 -12.26
C SER A 9 10.81 0.47 -13.04
N ASP A 10 11.03 0.62 -14.34
CA ASP A 10 11.38 -0.49 -15.24
C ASP A 10 12.74 -1.12 -14.89
N ASP A 11 13.67 -0.31 -14.37
CA ASP A 11 14.96 -0.78 -13.84
C ASP A 11 14.86 -1.53 -12.50
N GLY A 12 13.68 -1.52 -11.85
CA GLY A 12 13.46 -2.18 -10.56
C GLY A 12 14.11 -1.47 -9.37
N GLU A 13 14.65 -0.25 -9.52
CA GLU A 13 15.39 0.43 -8.46
C GLU A 13 14.51 1.34 -7.58
N THR A 14 13.37 1.80 -8.11
CA THR A 14 12.55 2.85 -7.49
C THR A 14 11.07 2.46 -7.42
N TRP A 15 10.41 2.88 -6.33
CA TRP A 15 8.97 2.76 -6.15
C TRP A 15 8.37 4.14 -5.90
N GLY A 16 7.17 4.35 -6.44
CA GLY A 16 6.46 5.60 -6.31
C GLY A 16 4.99 5.38 -6.00
N VAL A 17 4.43 6.29 -5.19
CA VAL A 17 2.99 6.36 -4.94
C VAL A 17 2.53 7.79 -5.16
N ALA A 18 1.50 7.97 -5.97
CA ALA A 18 0.81 9.24 -6.12
C ALA A 18 -0.66 9.08 -5.75
N VAL A 19 -1.23 10.09 -5.10
CA VAL A 19 -2.62 10.08 -4.66
C VAL A 19 -3.21 11.48 -4.79
N ALA A 20 -4.48 11.55 -5.19
CA ALA A 20 -5.27 12.77 -5.06
C ALA A 20 -6.65 12.45 -4.47
N SER A 21 -7.13 13.35 -3.62
CA SER A 21 -8.35 13.15 -2.85
C SER A 21 -8.98 14.48 -2.45
N LYS A 22 -10.29 14.46 -2.17
CA LYS A 22 -10.98 15.53 -1.44
C LYS A 22 -10.71 15.49 0.08
N PHE A 23 -10.04 14.45 0.56
CA PHE A 23 -9.61 14.32 1.95
C PHE A 23 -8.36 15.17 2.23
N LEU A 24 -8.35 15.88 3.35
CA LEU A 24 -7.24 16.77 3.73
C LEU A 24 -5.98 15.96 4.05
N ALA A 25 -4.83 16.48 3.63
CA ALA A 25 -3.52 15.88 3.91
C ALA A 25 -3.40 14.40 3.52
N VAL A 26 -4.07 13.97 2.43
CA VAL A 26 -4.11 12.56 1.98
C VAL A 26 -2.73 11.89 1.87
N GLY A 27 -1.68 12.66 1.56
CA GLY A 27 -0.30 12.17 1.48
C GLY A 27 0.28 11.62 2.78
N SER A 28 -0.29 11.93 3.95
CA SER A 28 0.14 11.33 5.23
C SER A 28 -0.53 9.98 5.50
N ALA A 29 -1.76 9.80 4.99
CA ALA A 29 -2.57 8.61 5.25
C ALA A 29 -2.28 7.50 4.24
N VAL A 30 -2.31 7.82 2.95
CA VAL A 30 -2.43 6.83 1.87
C VAL A 30 -1.10 6.19 1.46
N PRO A 31 -0.05 6.94 1.07
CA PRO A 31 1.13 6.35 0.46
C PRO A 31 2.11 5.78 1.49
N ALA A 32 2.77 4.68 1.13
CA ALA A 32 4.01 4.20 1.73
C ALA A 32 4.89 3.53 0.67
N ALA A 33 6.20 3.72 0.80
CA ALA A 33 7.19 3.08 -0.08
C ALA A 33 8.51 2.92 0.67
N VAL A 34 9.18 1.79 0.43
CA VAL A 34 10.56 1.54 0.86
C VAL A 34 11.31 0.97 -0.34
N ALA A 35 12.44 1.59 -0.68
CA ALA A 35 13.26 1.16 -1.80
C ALA A 35 13.72 -0.29 -1.59
N GLN A 36 13.71 -1.07 -2.67
CA GLN A 36 14.08 -2.50 -2.69
C GLN A 36 13.15 -3.43 -1.90
N VAL A 37 12.04 -2.90 -1.36
CA VAL A 37 11.03 -3.67 -0.61
C VAL A 37 9.69 -3.62 -1.32
N GLY A 38 9.19 -2.42 -1.63
CA GLY A 38 7.89 -2.26 -2.27
C GLY A 38 7.20 -0.94 -1.95
N ALA A 39 5.97 -0.82 -2.44
CA ALA A 39 5.11 0.32 -2.16
C ALA A 39 3.64 -0.07 -2.10
N LEU A 40 2.85 0.75 -1.40
CA LEU A 40 1.41 0.58 -1.33
C LEU A 40 0.65 1.90 -1.18
N ALA A 41 -0.64 1.83 -1.48
CA ALA A 41 -1.63 2.86 -1.20
C ALA A 41 -2.81 2.25 -0.43
N THR A 42 -3.04 2.68 0.82
CA THR A 42 -4.24 2.33 1.61
C THR A 42 -5.25 3.47 1.55
N GLN A 43 -6.50 3.22 1.19
CA GLN A 43 -7.52 4.25 0.93
C GLN A 43 -8.94 3.78 1.28
N ALA A 44 -9.95 4.60 0.93
CA ALA A 44 -11.33 4.49 1.41
C ALA A 44 -11.40 4.69 2.93
N ASP A 45 -11.96 3.75 3.71
CA ASP A 45 -11.80 3.73 5.15
C ASP A 45 -10.38 3.24 5.52
N ALA A 46 -9.39 4.11 5.28
CA ALA A 46 -7.99 3.73 5.25
C ALA A 46 -7.50 3.20 6.61
N ASN A 47 -6.89 2.02 6.59
CA ASN A 47 -6.15 1.49 7.73
C ASN A 47 -4.67 1.88 7.61
N VAL A 48 -4.21 2.85 8.40
CA VAL A 48 -2.83 3.36 8.38
C VAL A 48 -1.82 2.27 8.76
N ALA A 49 -2.22 1.27 9.56
CA ALA A 49 -1.36 0.17 9.96
C ALA A 49 -0.95 -0.73 8.78
N TYR A 50 -1.77 -0.82 7.72
CA TYR A 50 -1.45 -1.59 6.51
C TYR A 50 -0.11 -1.16 5.90
N LYS A 51 0.30 0.10 6.08
CA LYS A 51 1.58 0.60 5.57
C LYS A 51 2.77 -0.17 6.12
N GLY A 52 2.86 -0.26 7.46
CA GLY A 52 3.97 -0.97 8.10
C GLY A 52 3.87 -2.47 7.91
N LEU A 53 2.66 -3.03 8.06
CA LEU A 53 2.43 -4.47 7.97
C LEU A 53 2.73 -5.03 6.58
N ALA A 54 2.23 -4.39 5.51
CA ALA A 54 2.53 -4.83 4.15
C ALA A 54 4.02 -4.76 3.86
N LEU A 55 4.67 -3.63 4.16
CA LEU A 55 6.10 -3.45 3.91
C LEU A 55 6.95 -4.46 4.69
N SER A 56 6.58 -4.80 5.93
CA SER A 56 7.24 -5.87 6.71
C SER A 56 7.10 -7.22 6.01
N HIS A 57 5.91 -7.57 5.53
CA HIS A 57 5.72 -8.83 4.81
C HIS A 57 6.51 -8.88 3.49
N LEU A 58 6.58 -7.77 2.76
CA LEU A 58 7.38 -7.69 1.53
C LEU A 58 8.89 -7.82 1.85
N ASP A 59 9.37 -7.19 2.91
CA ASP A 59 10.77 -7.29 3.37
C ASP A 59 11.13 -8.72 3.82
N GLU A 60 10.16 -9.45 4.37
CA GLU A 60 10.25 -10.88 4.68
C GLU A 60 10.18 -11.80 3.44
N GLY A 61 10.02 -11.22 2.23
CA GLY A 61 10.00 -11.94 0.96
C GLY A 61 8.62 -12.44 0.51
N ALA A 62 7.54 -11.96 1.13
CA ALA A 62 6.19 -12.23 0.63
C ALA A 62 5.93 -11.47 -0.68
N THR A 63 5.16 -12.08 -1.58
CA THR A 63 4.63 -11.38 -2.75
C THR A 63 3.52 -10.40 -2.35
N ALA A 64 3.22 -9.43 -3.21
CA ALA A 64 2.13 -8.48 -3.00
C ALA A 64 0.79 -9.18 -2.72
N SER A 65 0.49 -10.29 -3.40
CA SER A 65 -0.73 -11.07 -3.17
C SER A 65 -0.76 -11.75 -1.80
N VAL A 66 0.37 -12.29 -1.34
CA VAL A 66 0.46 -12.92 -0.01
C VAL A 66 0.37 -11.85 1.08
N ALA A 67 1.06 -10.73 0.93
CA ALA A 67 0.97 -9.60 1.86
C ALA A 67 -0.48 -9.09 1.94
N LEU A 68 -1.16 -8.92 0.80
CA LEU A 68 -2.57 -8.54 0.76
C LEU A 68 -3.45 -9.54 1.52
N GLN A 69 -3.29 -10.83 1.27
CA GLN A 69 -4.09 -11.86 1.94
C GLN A 69 -3.95 -11.77 3.46
N ARG A 70 -2.72 -11.66 3.99
CA ARG A 70 -2.45 -11.53 5.42
C ARG A 70 -3.11 -10.29 6.03
N LEU A 71 -3.01 -9.14 5.37
CA LEU A 71 -3.67 -7.91 5.82
C LEU A 71 -5.18 -8.06 5.93
N LEU A 72 -5.80 -8.76 4.97
CA LEU A 72 -7.25 -8.94 4.92
C LEU A 72 -7.72 -9.98 5.95
N GLU A 73 -6.95 -11.03 6.23
CA GLU A 73 -7.30 -12.05 7.21
C GLU A 73 -7.49 -11.47 8.62
N GLU A 74 -6.69 -10.46 8.99
CA GLU A 74 -6.71 -9.83 10.31
C GLU A 74 -7.62 -8.59 10.41
N ASP A 75 -8.29 -8.18 9.33
CA ASP A 75 -9.08 -6.95 9.28
C ASP A 75 -10.58 -7.22 9.02
N GLU A 76 -11.38 -7.20 10.09
CA GLU A 76 -12.84 -7.33 10.03
C GLU A 76 -13.50 -6.21 9.20
N GLY A 77 -12.85 -5.06 9.05
CA GLY A 77 -13.35 -3.91 8.28
C GLY A 77 -12.96 -3.91 6.81
N ARG A 78 -12.26 -4.95 6.32
CA ARG A 78 -11.67 -5.02 4.98
C ARG A 78 -12.61 -4.66 3.83
N ASP A 79 -13.90 -4.98 3.94
CA ASP A 79 -14.91 -4.71 2.90
C ASP A 79 -15.22 -3.21 2.72
N HIS A 80 -14.79 -2.37 3.67
CA HIS A 80 -14.89 -0.90 3.60
C HIS A 80 -13.59 -0.22 3.17
N ARG A 81 -12.52 -0.99 2.92
CA ARG A 81 -11.19 -0.49 2.61
C ARG A 81 -10.82 -0.74 1.15
N GLN A 82 -9.80 -0.05 0.70
CA GLN A 82 -9.09 -0.39 -0.54
C GLN A 82 -7.59 -0.32 -0.30
N VAL A 83 -6.85 -1.26 -0.90
CA VAL A 83 -5.39 -1.26 -0.88
C VAL A 83 -4.84 -1.73 -2.22
N GLY A 84 -3.80 -1.06 -2.70
CA GLY A 84 -3.00 -1.49 -3.85
C GLY A 84 -1.55 -1.63 -3.43
N ILE A 85 -0.89 -2.72 -3.83
CA ILE A 85 0.48 -3.07 -3.43
C ILE A 85 1.29 -3.43 -4.68
N VAL A 86 2.53 -2.97 -4.75
CA VAL A 86 3.53 -3.37 -5.75
C VAL A 86 4.79 -3.82 -5.03
N ASP A 87 5.21 -5.06 -5.30
CA ASP A 87 6.42 -5.71 -4.79
C ASP A 87 7.60 -5.57 -5.77
N VAL A 88 8.67 -6.34 -5.52
CA VAL A 88 9.95 -6.36 -6.27
C VAL A 88 9.91 -7.23 -7.53
#